data_AF-A0A9D0VGU3-F1
#
_entry.id   AF-A0A9D0VGU3-F1
#
_cell.length_a   1.000
_cell.length_b   1.000
_cell.length_c   1.000
_cell.angle_alpha   90.00
_cell.angle_beta   90.00
_cell.angle_gamma   90.00
#
_symmetry.space_group_name_H-M   'P 1'
#
loop_
_entity.id
_entity.type
_entity.pdbx_description
1 polymer ?
#
loop_
_entity_poly.entity_id
_entity_poly.type
_entity_poly.pdbx_seq_one_letter_code
_entity_poly.pdbx_strand_id
1 'polypeptide(L)'
;MTLLFALITGAHAQDYASEAKARMGLDFDLDELQEELAETPVYAFEGLSIVGEPGYGVQQAALPLEPNSTLDRVTVFLDHALVTRTQTLKLEAGVHTLRFEGLPLALTPEGLDARLVQGRGRVVAVELTSGLGEIDDTEQSEAIRGQARELADALGEVQDRLEALLAQRAYLRRALMPAGATAAPRLTDVKGTLAYVGEAETRLALSLREEEARAEELAEELEPLLIKLDDPLATGRTIRVELEVEAAGEVTTSLRYQVEGASWTPAYDARLEGSELSLEQYGVVHQHTGEDWVDAEIELSTAAVSRPGALPELEPWVLGRSGGNSGIYEQVAAGTGALTAAPASWSDPGAGAGAGAGAGAGAGAGAGVGVLESSLVADVRGSGAVVFGISGRRTIAGDGSHQRLPVATQRLAAVVSLATVPRRAPEIHRRATASYNGAFPLMPGQVSTFVGPDYVGSGNIASVVPGETLSLSFGPDDGFRVTRQLLERQHERAGPGRIRYTLRFRMVVGNHTDHDERIEMVDQLPLSEEGRVSVKVLELSGGVVDDESGLVTWSLPIPAGQERAVELAFSITAPADMGYDLDQELMHMF
;
A
#
# COMPACT_ATOMS: atom_id res chain seq x y z
N MET A 1 6.77 15.42 24.73
CA MET A 1 6.64 16.78 25.32
C MET A 1 6.31 16.84 26.82
N THR A 2 5.17 16.35 27.38
CA THR A 2 4.83 16.61 28.82
C THR A 2 5.56 15.71 29.83
N LEU A 3 6.04 14.54 29.42
CA LEU A 3 6.75 13.60 30.32
C LEU A 3 8.25 13.87 30.45
N LEU A 4 8.89 14.47 29.44
CA LEU A 4 10.33 14.75 29.46
C LEU A 4 10.70 15.88 30.44
N PHE A 5 9.80 16.85 30.62
CA PHE A 5 9.99 17.97 31.57
C PHE A 5 9.81 17.58 33.05
N ALA A 6 9.15 16.45 33.34
CA ALA A 6 8.85 16.00 34.70
C ALA A 6 9.94 15.08 35.29
N LEU A 7 10.78 14.46 34.45
CA LEU A 7 11.75 13.44 34.88
C LEU A 7 13.13 13.98 35.26
N ILE A 8 13.43 15.26 34.99
CA ILE A 8 14.74 15.86 35.29
C ILE A 8 14.68 16.90 36.43
N THR A 9 13.49 17.36 36.82
CA THR A 9 13.32 18.48 37.77
C THR A 9 13.28 18.10 39.26
N GLY A 10 13.12 16.83 39.61
CA GLY A 10 12.90 16.43 41.02
C GLY A 10 14.13 16.08 41.85
N ALA A 11 15.13 15.43 41.24
CA ALA A 11 16.17 14.72 42.02
C ALA A 11 17.47 15.51 42.23
N HIS A 12 17.76 16.52 41.41
CA HIS A 12 19.01 17.30 41.52
C HIS A 12 18.87 18.66 42.21
N ALA A 13 17.63 19.12 42.48
CA ALA A 13 17.37 20.40 43.13
C ALA A 13 17.74 20.40 44.63
N GLN A 14 17.65 19.26 45.32
CA GLN A 14 17.93 19.19 46.77
C GLN A 14 19.42 19.20 47.10
N ASP A 15 20.27 18.57 46.28
CA ASP A 15 21.71 18.54 46.51
C ASP A 15 22.35 19.91 46.21
N TYR A 16 21.88 20.62 45.17
CA TYR A 16 22.39 21.94 44.79
C TYR A 16 21.99 23.06 45.78
N ALA A 17 20.78 23.01 46.33
CA ALA A 17 20.32 23.96 47.36
C ALA A 17 21.15 23.86 48.64
N SER A 18 21.61 22.66 48.99
CA SER A 18 22.45 22.42 50.17
C SER A 18 23.87 23.00 50.00
N GLU A 19 24.42 22.94 48.78
CA GLU A 19 25.75 23.44 48.45
C GLU A 19 25.78 24.97 48.26
N ALA A 20 24.68 25.55 47.75
CA ALA A 20 24.48 27.00 47.66
C ALA A 20 24.34 27.67 49.04
N LYS A 21 23.61 27.02 49.99
CA LYS A 21 23.47 27.49 51.38
C LYS A 21 24.81 27.51 52.13
N ALA A 22 25.66 26.51 51.89
CA ALA A 22 26.96 26.38 52.55
C ALA A 22 28.02 27.37 52.05
N ARG A 23 27.96 27.80 50.77
CA ARG A 23 28.96 28.69 50.17
C ARG A 23 28.59 30.16 50.12
N MET A 24 27.30 30.51 50.05
CA MET A 24 26.87 31.89 49.78
C MET A 24 26.12 32.57 50.94
N GLY A 25 25.77 31.84 52.01
CA GLY A 25 25.16 32.44 53.21
C GLY A 25 23.81 33.13 52.98
N LEU A 26 23.12 32.80 51.89
CA LEU A 26 21.79 33.29 51.58
C LEU A 26 20.78 32.25 52.04
N ASP A 27 19.97 32.60 53.04
CA ASP A 27 18.81 31.82 53.48
C ASP A 27 17.67 32.20 52.53
N PHE A 28 17.36 31.31 51.58
CA PHE A 28 16.18 31.43 50.73
C PHE A 28 15.07 30.58 51.35
N ASP A 29 13.94 31.20 51.63
CA ASP A 29 12.73 30.50 52.06
C ASP A 29 12.05 29.93 50.82
N LEU A 30 12.19 28.62 50.63
CA LEU A 30 11.70 27.90 49.45
C LEU A 30 10.16 27.85 49.38
N ASP A 31 9.49 28.02 50.53
CA ASP A 31 8.03 28.03 50.61
C ASP A 31 7.44 29.33 50.02
N GLU A 32 8.14 30.46 50.13
CA GLU A 32 7.74 31.77 49.57
C GLU A 32 7.85 31.81 48.03
N LEU A 33 8.85 31.12 47.47
CA LEU A 33 9.04 30.96 46.02
C LEU A 33 8.01 29.99 45.40
N GLN A 34 7.57 28.97 46.15
CA GLN A 34 6.50 28.08 45.71
C GLN A 34 5.12 28.75 45.73
N GLU A 35 4.85 29.64 46.69
CA GLU A 35 3.64 30.47 46.71
C GLU A 35 3.61 31.48 45.55
N GLU A 36 4.74 32.15 45.24
CA GLU A 36 4.80 33.09 44.09
C GLU A 36 4.64 32.41 42.72
N LEU A 37 5.16 31.18 42.56
CA LEU A 37 4.99 30.39 41.33
C LEU A 37 3.56 29.82 41.18
N ALA A 38 2.83 29.64 42.28
CA ALA A 38 1.44 29.18 42.28
C ALA A 38 0.42 30.30 41.97
N GLU A 39 0.77 31.57 42.22
CA GLU A 39 -0.16 32.72 42.04
C GLU A 39 -0.08 33.41 40.67
N THR A 40 0.90 33.09 39.82
CA THR A 40 0.88 33.56 38.42
C THR A 40 -0.14 32.76 37.59
N PRO A 41 -1.17 33.41 37.01
CA PRO A 41 -2.12 32.69 36.16
C PRO A 41 -1.38 32.24 34.91
N VAL A 42 -1.29 30.92 34.77
CA VAL A 42 -1.05 30.23 33.50
C VAL A 42 -2.00 30.85 32.48
N TYR A 43 -1.46 31.57 31.48
CA TYR A 43 -2.20 31.82 30.26
C TYR A 43 -2.40 30.46 29.59
N ALA A 44 -3.50 29.81 29.97
CA ALA A 44 -4.05 28.69 29.24
C ALA A 44 -4.40 29.20 27.85
N PHE A 45 -3.69 28.71 26.83
CA PHE A 45 -4.22 28.64 25.48
C PHE A 45 -5.36 27.60 25.49
N GLU A 46 -6.52 27.98 26.03
CA GLU A 46 -7.78 27.30 25.76
C GLU A 46 -8.23 27.71 24.36
N GLY A 47 -7.91 26.87 23.39
CA GLY A 47 -8.29 27.13 22.00
C GLY A 47 -7.84 26.07 21.01
N LEU A 48 -7.83 24.78 21.39
CA LEU A 48 -7.86 23.63 20.47
C LEU A 48 -8.09 22.34 21.27
N SER A 49 -9.31 22.19 21.79
CA SER A 49 -9.82 20.90 22.21
C SER A 49 -10.12 20.08 20.94
N ILE A 50 -9.14 19.29 20.49
CA ILE A 50 -9.42 18.14 19.63
C ILE A 50 -10.08 17.10 20.52
N VAL A 51 -11.41 17.10 20.54
CA VAL A 51 -12.20 15.92 20.87
C VAL A 51 -11.99 14.95 19.71
N GLY A 52 -10.96 14.12 19.83
CA GLY A 52 -10.75 12.95 18.99
C GLY A 52 -11.45 11.77 19.65
N GLU A 53 -12.53 11.31 19.02
CA GLU A 53 -13.12 10.00 19.30
C GLU A 53 -12.05 8.88 19.21
N PRO A 54 -12.22 7.76 19.93
CA PRO A 54 -11.29 6.64 19.87
C PRO A 54 -11.45 5.97 18.50
N GLY A 55 -10.64 6.40 17.54
CA GLY A 55 -10.80 5.93 16.17
C GLY A 55 -9.77 6.43 15.17
N TYR A 56 -8.58 6.84 15.57
CA TYR A 56 -7.45 7.00 14.66
C TYR A 56 -6.17 6.68 15.44
N GLY A 57 -5.46 5.64 14.99
CA GLY A 57 -4.10 5.37 15.47
C GLY A 57 -3.24 6.58 15.16
N VAL A 58 -2.73 7.25 16.19
CA VAL A 58 -1.61 8.18 16.01
C VAL A 58 -0.46 7.29 15.58
N GLN A 59 -0.14 7.33 14.30
CA GLN A 59 1.07 6.74 13.75
C GLN A 59 2.22 7.50 14.40
N GLN A 60 2.79 6.95 15.47
CA GLN A 60 4.12 7.37 15.92
C GLN A 60 5.00 7.27 14.68
N ALA A 61 5.51 8.41 14.22
CA ALA A 61 6.50 8.42 13.16
C ALA A 61 7.65 7.56 13.65
N ALA A 62 7.78 6.35 13.10
CA ALA A 62 8.90 5.47 13.40
C ALA A 62 10.16 6.26 13.03
N LEU A 63 11.08 6.40 13.98
CA LEU A 63 12.37 7.04 13.69
C LEU A 63 13.03 6.26 12.53
N PRO A 64 13.63 6.96 11.54
CA PRO A 64 14.23 6.30 10.41
C PRO A 64 15.36 5.37 10.88
N LEU A 65 15.30 4.12 10.44
CA LEU A 65 16.34 3.14 10.71
C LEU A 65 17.65 3.56 10.03
N GLU A 66 18.79 3.35 10.70
CA GLU A 66 20.13 3.72 10.21
C GLU A 66 20.98 2.47 9.92
N PRO A 67 20.70 1.76 8.83
CA PRO A 67 21.41 0.53 8.51
C PRO A 67 22.88 0.78 8.16
N ASN A 68 23.78 -0.06 8.69
CA ASN A 68 25.23 -0.01 8.45
C ASN A 68 25.68 -0.65 7.11
N SER A 69 24.75 -0.74 6.16
CA SER A 69 24.91 -1.37 4.86
C SER A 69 24.23 -0.52 3.79
N THR A 70 24.50 -0.77 2.52
CA THR A 70 23.91 -0.02 1.41
C THR A 70 22.80 -0.82 0.74
N LEU A 71 21.68 -0.18 0.44
CA LEU A 71 20.58 -0.79 -0.30
C LEU A 71 20.96 -0.88 -1.77
N ASP A 72 20.95 -2.08 -2.35
CA ASP A 72 21.32 -2.27 -3.75
C ASP A 72 20.09 -2.42 -4.64
N ARG A 73 19.23 -3.40 -4.31
CA ARG A 73 18.09 -3.79 -5.14
C ARG A 73 16.91 -4.27 -4.30
N VAL A 74 15.71 -3.91 -4.71
CA VAL A 74 14.44 -4.36 -4.12
C VAL A 74 13.60 -5.00 -5.21
N THR A 75 13.23 -6.26 -5.01
CA THR A 75 12.25 -6.95 -5.86
C THR A 75 10.92 -6.98 -5.13
N VAL A 76 9.94 -6.23 -5.61
CA VAL A 76 8.59 -6.16 -5.03
C VAL A 76 7.71 -7.22 -5.69
N PHE A 77 7.04 -8.02 -4.87
CA PHE A 77 6.08 -9.04 -5.27
C PHE A 77 4.66 -8.55 -4.96
N LEU A 78 3.65 -9.36 -5.27
CA LEU A 78 2.25 -9.00 -5.03
C LEU A 78 1.89 -8.92 -3.54
N ASP A 79 2.70 -9.51 -2.66
CA ASP A 79 2.41 -9.65 -1.21
C ASP A 79 3.60 -9.36 -0.27
N HIS A 80 4.83 -9.29 -0.79
CA HIS A 80 6.04 -8.99 0.00
C HIS A 80 7.10 -8.30 -0.88
N ALA A 81 8.23 -7.91 -0.28
CA ALA A 81 9.42 -7.53 -1.04
C ALA A 81 10.65 -8.34 -0.61
N LEU A 82 11.52 -8.63 -1.57
CA LEU A 82 12.88 -9.13 -1.32
C LEU A 82 13.85 -7.98 -1.43
N VAL A 83 14.52 -7.67 -0.33
CA VAL A 83 15.49 -6.59 -0.22
C VAL A 83 16.89 -7.18 -0.27
N THR A 84 17.76 -6.63 -1.12
CA THR A 84 19.18 -6.97 -1.18
C THR A 84 20.02 -5.77 -0.75
N ARG A 85 20.81 -5.95 0.31
CA ARG A 85 21.77 -4.96 0.80
C ARG A 85 23.19 -5.46 0.64
N THR A 86 24.16 -4.56 0.54
CA THR A 86 25.58 -4.89 0.47
C THR A 86 26.40 -4.13 1.50
N GLN A 87 27.42 -4.80 2.04
CA GLN A 87 28.38 -4.23 2.96
C GLN A 87 29.79 -4.59 2.48
N THR A 88 30.68 -3.60 2.41
CA THR A 88 32.07 -3.78 1.97
C THR A 88 33.01 -3.45 3.10
N LEU A 89 33.88 -4.40 3.46
CA LEU A 89 34.82 -4.29 4.57
C LEU A 89 36.18 -4.86 4.18
N LYS A 90 37.25 -4.35 4.81
CA LYS A 90 38.59 -4.91 4.68
C LYS A 90 38.83 -5.92 5.79
N LEU A 91 39.01 -7.19 5.42
CA LEU A 91 39.15 -8.30 6.37
C LEU A 91 40.48 -9.03 6.15
N GLU A 92 41.04 -9.57 7.23
CA GLU A 92 42.20 -10.48 7.15
C GLU A 92 41.76 -11.92 6.83
N ALA A 93 42.70 -12.83 6.56
CA ALA A 93 42.37 -14.24 6.42
C ALA A 93 41.95 -14.83 7.77
N GLY A 94 40.82 -15.54 7.81
CA GLY A 94 40.26 -16.10 9.04
C GLY A 94 38.72 -16.10 9.06
N VAL A 95 38.16 -16.48 10.20
CA VAL A 95 36.72 -16.43 10.45
C VAL A 95 36.36 -15.08 11.06
N HIS A 96 35.41 -14.39 10.44
CA HIS A 96 34.91 -13.09 10.86
C HIS A 96 33.39 -13.13 10.99
N THR A 97 32.86 -12.37 11.94
CA THR A 97 31.40 -12.18 12.09
C THR A 97 31.05 -10.79 11.62
N LEU A 98 30.35 -10.69 10.48
CA LEU A 98 29.76 -9.44 10.01
C LEU A 98 28.38 -9.23 10.62
N ARG A 99 28.01 -7.97 10.85
CA ARG A 99 26.70 -7.59 11.40
C ARG A 99 26.01 -6.61 10.46
N PHE A 100 24.79 -6.95 10.08
CA PHE A 100 23.86 -6.04 9.41
C PHE A 100 22.88 -5.51 10.45
N GLU A 101 22.98 -4.22 10.74
CA GLU A 101 22.23 -3.53 11.80
C GLU A 101 21.19 -2.58 11.17
N GLY A 102 20.22 -2.09 11.96
CA GLY A 102 19.21 -1.14 11.48
C GLY A 102 18.22 -1.73 10.47
N LEU A 103 17.90 -3.04 10.56
CA LEU A 103 17.00 -3.70 9.62
C LEU A 103 15.52 -3.60 10.04
N PRO A 104 14.57 -3.67 9.10
CA PRO A 104 13.14 -3.57 9.41
C PRO A 104 12.65 -4.60 10.42
N LEU A 105 11.72 -4.18 11.28
CA LEU A 105 11.02 -5.10 12.19
C LEU A 105 10.08 -6.05 11.43
N ALA A 106 9.61 -5.66 10.24
CA ALA A 106 8.78 -6.45 9.33
C ALA A 106 9.58 -7.54 8.57
N LEU A 107 10.88 -7.65 8.82
CA LEU A 107 11.73 -8.69 8.23
C LEU A 107 11.28 -10.07 8.69
N THR A 108 11.17 -11.01 7.76
CA THR A 108 10.86 -12.42 8.06
C THR A 108 12.14 -13.26 8.10
N PRO A 109 12.22 -14.25 9.00
CA PRO A 109 13.35 -15.18 9.01
C PRO A 109 13.36 -16.11 7.79
N GLU A 110 12.19 -16.33 7.15
CA GLU A 110 12.14 -17.08 5.89
C GLU A 110 12.85 -16.32 4.75
N GLY A 111 13.64 -17.03 3.95
CA GLY A 111 14.30 -16.47 2.76
C GLY A 111 15.58 -15.69 3.02
N LEU A 112 16.11 -15.73 4.24
CA LEU A 112 17.39 -15.13 4.60
C LEU A 112 18.55 -15.81 3.85
N ASP A 113 19.28 -15.06 3.04
CA ASP A 113 20.41 -15.55 2.25
C ASP A 113 21.53 -14.53 2.24
N ALA A 114 22.74 -14.95 2.60
CA ALA A 114 23.93 -14.11 2.52
C ALA A 114 24.94 -14.72 1.55
N ARG A 115 25.57 -13.88 0.74
CA ARG A 115 26.55 -14.31 -0.27
C ARG A 115 27.74 -13.39 -0.32
N LEU A 116 28.89 -13.97 -0.66
CA LEU A 116 30.08 -13.24 -1.03
C LEU A 116 29.94 -12.77 -2.49
N VAL A 117 29.89 -11.46 -2.71
CA VAL A 117 29.84 -10.87 -4.06
C VAL A 117 31.26 -10.61 -4.56
N GLN A 118 32.15 -10.19 -3.67
CA GLN A 118 33.56 -9.94 -3.96
C GLN A 118 34.45 -10.46 -2.82
N GLY A 119 35.57 -11.09 -3.16
CA GLY A 119 36.50 -11.69 -2.21
C GLY A 119 36.68 -13.20 -2.45
N ARG A 120 37.57 -13.83 -1.69
CA ARG A 120 37.74 -15.29 -1.67
C ARG A 120 37.40 -15.80 -0.28
N GLY A 121 36.39 -16.65 -0.21
CA GLY A 121 35.83 -17.13 1.04
C GLY A 121 34.46 -17.76 0.86
N ARG A 122 33.82 -18.08 1.98
CA ARG A 122 32.45 -18.60 2.01
C ARG A 122 31.69 -18.07 3.22
N VAL A 123 30.37 -18.00 3.08
CA VAL A 123 29.47 -17.80 4.21
C VAL A 123 29.33 -19.12 4.96
N VAL A 124 29.58 -19.09 6.26
CA VAL A 124 29.53 -20.26 7.15
C VAL A 124 28.16 -20.36 7.81
N ALA A 125 27.64 -19.25 8.33
CA ALA A 125 26.36 -19.19 8.99
C ALA A 125 25.71 -17.81 8.81
N VAL A 126 24.38 -17.79 8.86
CA VAL A 126 23.58 -16.57 8.90
C VAL A 126 22.57 -16.73 10.02
N GLU A 127 22.61 -15.84 11.00
CA GLU A 127 21.78 -15.90 12.20
C GLU A 127 21.03 -14.58 12.38
N LEU A 128 19.70 -14.67 12.51
CA LEU A 128 18.88 -13.54 12.91
C LEU A 128 18.94 -13.41 14.43
N THR A 129 19.58 -12.35 14.92
CA THR A 129 19.53 -11.98 16.33
C THR A 129 18.34 -11.03 16.50
N SER A 130 17.25 -11.52 17.11
CA SER A 130 16.05 -10.70 17.33
C SER A 130 16.38 -9.52 18.24
N GLY A 131 16.16 -8.29 17.78
CA GLY A 131 16.35 -7.04 18.53
C GLY A 131 15.34 -6.81 19.66
N LEU A 132 14.97 -7.85 20.41
CA LEU A 132 14.05 -7.75 21.56
C LEU A 132 14.75 -7.82 22.93
N GLY A 133 16.08 -7.77 22.98
CA GLY A 133 16.75 -7.89 24.28
C GLY A 133 18.27 -7.85 24.19
N GLU A 134 18.76 -6.61 24.26
CA GLU A 134 20.05 -6.10 24.73
C GLU A 134 20.43 -4.98 23.76
N ILE A 135 20.43 -3.74 24.25
CA ILE A 135 21.22 -2.68 23.63
C ILE A 135 22.67 -3.13 23.89
N ASP A 136 23.14 -4.05 23.07
CA ASP A 136 24.54 -4.49 23.08
C ASP A 136 25.39 -3.22 22.98
N ASP A 137 26.44 -3.10 23.79
CA ASP A 137 27.48 -2.05 23.70
C ASP A 137 28.20 -2.18 22.34
N THR A 138 27.55 -1.71 21.29
CA THR A 138 28.05 -1.62 19.92
C THR A 138 28.68 -0.26 19.71
N GLU A 139 29.59 -0.15 18.74
CA GLU A 139 30.17 1.15 18.32
C GLU A 139 29.08 2.16 17.93
N GLN A 140 27.97 1.71 17.32
CA GLN A 140 26.83 2.59 17.01
C GLN A 140 26.09 3.05 18.27
N SER A 141 25.80 2.15 19.21
CA SER A 141 25.16 2.53 20.48
C SER A 141 26.06 3.45 21.31
N GLU A 142 27.38 3.23 21.29
CA GLU A 142 28.35 4.11 21.94
C GLU A 142 28.44 5.46 21.23
N ALA A 143 28.39 5.49 19.90
CA ALA A 143 28.34 6.74 19.13
C ALA A 143 27.06 7.53 19.44
N ILE A 144 25.89 6.89 19.46
CA ILE A 144 24.62 7.52 19.83
C ILE A 144 24.67 8.02 21.28
N ARG A 145 25.22 7.24 22.23
CA ARG A 145 25.43 7.70 23.62
C ARG A 145 26.41 8.87 23.68
N GLY A 146 27.45 8.87 22.85
CA GLY A 146 28.41 9.96 22.74
C GLY A 146 27.75 11.25 22.27
N GLN A 147 27.01 11.18 21.16
CA GLN A 147 26.25 12.31 20.60
C GLN A 147 25.17 12.81 21.56
N ALA A 148 24.41 11.90 22.20
CA ALA A 148 23.40 12.28 23.18
C ALA A 148 24.02 12.97 24.41
N ARG A 149 25.21 12.53 24.86
CA ARG A 149 25.95 13.23 25.93
C ARG A 149 26.42 14.61 25.49
N GLU A 150 26.99 14.74 24.30
CA GLU A 150 27.46 16.02 23.79
C GLU A 150 26.32 17.05 23.66
N LEU A 151 25.17 16.62 23.12
CA LEU A 151 23.97 17.46 23.03
C LEU A 151 23.37 17.77 24.40
N ALA A 152 23.36 16.80 25.33
CA ALA A 152 22.89 17.03 26.69
C ALA A 152 23.78 18.01 27.47
N ASP A 153 25.11 17.91 27.32
CA ASP A 153 26.07 18.84 27.91
C ASP A 153 25.90 20.25 27.32
N ALA A 154 25.73 20.36 26.00
CA ALA A 154 25.45 21.63 25.32
C ALA A 154 24.13 22.26 25.77
N LEU A 155 23.07 21.46 25.92
CA LEU A 155 21.78 21.91 26.45
C LEU A 155 21.93 22.41 27.90
N GLY A 156 22.72 21.72 28.72
CA GLY A 156 23.06 22.14 30.08
C GLY A 156 23.74 23.52 30.10
N GLU A 157 24.73 23.76 29.22
CA GLU A 157 25.37 25.08 29.12
C GLU A 157 24.40 26.20 28.74
N VAL A 158 23.45 25.93 27.84
CA VAL A 158 22.43 26.90 27.43
C VAL A 158 21.46 27.18 28.57
N GLN A 159 21.06 26.15 29.33
CA GLN A 159 20.22 26.29 30.52
C GLN A 159 20.91 27.14 31.61
N ASP A 160 22.19 26.90 31.87
CA ASP A 160 22.99 27.71 32.81
C ASP A 160 23.04 29.20 32.39
N ARG A 161 23.18 29.46 31.07
CA ARG A 161 23.17 30.83 30.53
C ARG A 161 21.78 31.48 30.65
N LEU A 162 20.71 30.74 30.37
CA LEU A 162 19.34 31.21 30.56
C LEU A 162 19.09 31.61 32.01
N GLU A 163 19.50 30.78 32.97
CA GLU A 163 19.39 31.08 34.40
C GLU A 163 20.17 32.36 34.76
N ALA A 164 21.40 32.49 34.27
CA ALA A 164 22.21 33.69 34.51
C ALA A 164 21.56 34.97 33.92
N LEU A 165 21.00 34.89 32.71
CA LEU A 165 20.30 36.02 32.07
C LEU A 165 19.01 36.40 32.81
N LEU A 166 18.24 35.41 33.28
CA LEU A 166 17.05 35.62 34.09
C LEU A 166 17.39 36.27 35.44
N ALA A 167 18.46 35.81 36.10
CA ALA A 167 18.97 36.42 37.33
C ALA A 167 19.41 37.88 37.11
N GLN A 168 20.09 38.17 35.99
CA GLN A 168 20.49 39.53 35.63
C GLN A 168 19.28 40.43 35.39
N ARG A 169 18.24 39.92 34.71
CA ARG A 169 16.99 40.64 34.47
C ARG A 169 16.22 40.90 35.77
N ALA A 170 16.13 39.92 36.65
CA ALA A 170 15.50 40.06 37.97
C ALA A 170 16.21 41.12 38.82
N TYR A 171 17.56 41.11 38.81
CA TYR A 171 18.37 42.12 39.47
C TYR A 171 18.09 43.54 38.95
N LEU A 172 18.08 43.73 37.62
CA LEU A 172 17.77 45.03 37.00
C LEU A 172 16.38 45.54 37.40
N ARG A 173 15.37 44.67 37.42
CA ARG A 173 14.01 45.00 37.84
C ARG A 173 13.94 45.39 39.31
N ARG A 174 14.64 44.66 40.18
CA ARG A 174 14.73 45.00 41.61
C ARG A 174 15.44 46.33 41.83
N ALA A 175 16.51 46.61 41.07
CA ALA A 175 17.26 47.86 41.16
C ALA A 175 16.43 49.11 40.76
N LEU A 176 15.37 48.93 39.96
CA LEU A 176 14.42 49.98 39.56
C LEU A 176 13.38 50.33 40.63
N MET A 177 13.18 49.47 41.63
CA MET A 177 12.20 49.64 42.72
C MET A 177 12.89 49.66 44.10
N PRO A 178 13.78 50.62 44.39
CA PRO A 178 14.41 50.70 45.71
C PRO A 178 13.37 51.07 46.77
N ALA A 179 13.17 50.20 47.75
CA ALA A 179 12.39 50.50 48.93
C ALA A 179 13.05 51.64 49.73
N GLY A 180 12.31 52.72 50.01
CA GLY A 180 12.75 53.80 50.92
C GLY A 180 13.37 55.05 50.29
N ALA A 181 13.07 55.38 49.03
CA ALA A 181 13.53 56.64 48.43
C ALA A 181 12.96 57.87 49.17
N THR A 182 13.83 58.66 49.83
CA THR A 182 13.46 59.82 50.67
C THR A 182 13.46 61.16 49.92
N ALA A 183 13.75 61.19 48.61
CA ALA A 183 13.73 62.41 47.80
C ALA A 183 13.20 62.14 46.38
N ALA A 184 12.43 63.10 45.84
CA ALA A 184 11.90 63.02 44.48
C ALA A 184 13.04 63.18 43.43
N PRO A 185 13.18 62.25 42.47
CA PRO A 185 14.24 62.29 41.48
C PRO A 185 14.04 63.41 40.45
N ARG A 186 15.13 63.92 39.86
CA ARG A 186 15.06 64.93 38.80
C ARG A 186 14.68 64.29 37.47
N LEU A 187 13.95 65.05 36.64
CA LEU A 187 13.43 64.58 35.35
C LEU A 187 14.52 64.11 34.37
N THR A 188 15.73 64.68 34.45
CA THR A 188 16.90 64.25 33.65
C THR A 188 17.45 62.90 34.08
N ASP A 189 17.48 62.65 35.40
CA ASP A 189 18.01 61.42 35.98
C ASP A 189 17.05 60.26 35.69
N VAL A 190 15.74 60.53 35.75
CA VAL A 190 14.68 59.58 35.35
C VAL A 190 14.76 59.24 33.86
N LYS A 191 15.00 60.22 32.97
CA LYS A 191 15.13 59.96 31.54
C LYS A 191 16.37 59.13 31.21
N GLY A 192 17.50 59.41 31.85
CA GLY A 192 18.75 58.65 31.67
C GLY A 192 18.65 57.22 32.18
N THR A 193 18.05 57.00 33.35
CA THR A 193 17.82 55.66 33.90
C THR A 193 16.84 54.85 33.07
N LEU A 194 15.74 55.45 32.61
CA LEU A 194 14.78 54.79 31.71
C LEU A 194 15.41 54.40 30.36
N ALA A 195 16.28 55.24 29.80
CA ALA A 195 16.98 54.91 28.56
C ALA A 195 17.96 53.74 28.74
N TYR A 196 18.81 53.79 29.77
CA TYR A 196 19.75 52.70 30.08
C TYR A 196 19.05 51.37 30.35
N VAL A 197 17.96 51.41 31.13
CA VAL A 197 17.16 50.23 31.46
C VAL A 197 16.43 49.70 30.23
N GLY A 198 15.87 50.58 29.40
CA GLY A 198 15.23 50.18 28.15
C GLY A 198 16.20 49.47 27.21
N GLU A 199 17.43 49.99 27.07
CA GLU A 199 18.49 49.33 26.29
C GLU A 199 18.94 48.00 26.92
N ALA A 200 19.09 47.94 28.25
CA ALA A 200 19.51 46.73 28.97
C ALA A 200 18.44 45.62 28.92
N GLU A 201 17.16 45.94 29.14
CA GLU A 201 16.04 44.99 29.01
C GLU A 201 15.89 44.53 27.55
N THR A 202 16.05 45.41 26.57
CA THR A 202 16.00 45.02 25.15
C THR A 202 17.11 44.04 24.83
N ARG A 203 18.35 44.31 25.28
CA ARG A 203 19.49 43.41 25.07
C ARG A 203 19.27 42.05 25.74
N LEU A 204 18.84 42.05 27.01
CA LEU A 204 18.57 40.81 27.74
C LEU A 204 17.42 40.01 27.13
N ALA A 205 16.35 40.67 26.67
CA ALA A 205 15.23 40.01 26.01
C ALA A 205 15.65 39.37 24.68
N LEU A 206 16.57 40.00 23.93
CA LEU A 206 17.13 39.40 22.71
C LEU A 206 18.00 38.19 23.05
N SER A 207 18.92 38.31 24.00
CA SER A 207 19.78 37.19 24.40
C SER A 207 18.99 36.02 24.99
N LEU A 208 17.94 36.27 25.78
CA LEU A 208 17.04 35.23 26.29
C LEU A 208 16.36 34.48 25.15
N ARG A 209 15.78 35.19 24.17
CA ARG A 209 15.15 34.56 23.00
C ARG A 209 16.12 33.73 22.16
N GLU A 210 17.35 34.22 22.01
CA GLU A 210 18.38 33.50 21.26
C GLU A 210 18.77 32.19 21.96
N GLU A 211 18.98 32.21 23.27
CA GLU A 211 19.32 31.00 24.03
C GLU A 211 18.10 30.06 24.19
N GLU A 212 16.87 30.58 24.32
CA GLU A 212 15.63 29.79 24.32
C GLU A 212 15.47 29.02 23.01
N ALA A 213 15.68 29.67 21.86
CA ALA A 213 15.61 29.03 20.55
C ALA A 213 16.68 27.94 20.38
N ARG A 214 17.90 28.17 20.86
CA ARG A 214 18.96 27.14 20.86
C ARG A 214 18.62 25.96 21.77
N ALA A 215 18.01 26.20 22.92
CA ALA A 215 17.59 25.15 23.82
C ALA A 215 16.51 24.26 23.18
N GLU A 216 15.56 24.87 22.47
CA GLU A 216 14.52 24.14 21.72
C GLU A 216 15.13 23.29 20.59
N GLU A 217 16.03 23.87 19.78
CA GLU A 217 16.75 23.16 18.70
C GLU A 217 17.55 21.96 19.24
N LEU A 218 18.37 22.16 20.28
CA LEU A 218 19.15 21.08 20.90
C LEU A 218 18.26 20.00 21.53
N ALA A 219 17.09 20.37 22.08
CA ALA A 219 16.14 19.42 22.64
C ALA A 219 15.45 18.57 21.55
N GLU A 220 15.08 19.19 20.42
CA GLU A 220 14.53 18.48 19.25
C GLU A 220 15.54 17.50 18.65
N GLU A 221 16.84 17.84 18.65
CA GLU A 221 17.91 16.94 18.21
C GLU A 221 18.19 15.79 19.21
N LEU A 222 18.03 16.04 20.52
CA LEU A 222 18.30 15.06 21.58
C LEU A 222 17.18 14.02 21.74
N GLU A 223 15.90 14.42 21.60
CA GLU A 223 14.74 13.54 21.76
C GLU A 223 14.81 12.23 20.94
N PRO A 224 15.14 12.23 19.63
CA PRO A 224 15.25 10.99 18.86
C PRO A 224 16.39 10.07 19.32
N LEU A 225 17.50 10.63 19.82
CA LEU A 225 18.62 9.83 20.33
C LEU A 225 18.27 9.15 21.65
N LEU A 226 17.53 9.82 22.53
CA LEU A 226 17.03 9.25 23.77
C LEU A 226 16.03 8.12 23.51
N ILE A 227 15.12 8.29 22.55
CA ILE A 227 14.18 7.23 22.14
C ILE A 227 14.95 6.01 21.60
N LYS A 228 15.99 6.22 20.76
CA LYS A 228 16.86 5.14 20.28
C LYS A 228 17.60 4.39 21.41
N LEU A 229 17.88 5.07 22.53
CA LEU A 229 18.55 4.51 23.71
C LEU A 229 17.60 3.83 24.69
N ASP A 230 16.32 4.22 24.73
CA ASP A 230 15.31 3.63 25.62
C ASP A 230 14.52 2.49 24.98
N ASP A 231 14.40 2.46 23.64
CA ASP A 231 13.62 1.46 22.91
C ASP A 231 14.49 0.54 22.04
N PRO A 232 14.66 -0.76 22.40
CA PRO A 232 15.33 -1.76 21.57
C PRO A 232 14.69 -1.92 20.18
N LEU A 233 13.41 -1.57 20.01
CA LEU A 233 12.73 -1.61 18.72
C LEU A 233 13.11 -0.43 17.82
N ALA A 234 13.62 0.67 18.38
CA ALA A 234 14.05 1.86 17.63
C ALA A 234 15.39 1.67 16.90
N THR A 235 16.16 0.62 17.24
CA THR A 235 17.42 0.25 16.54
C THR A 235 17.21 -0.79 15.44
N GLY A 236 16.01 -1.36 15.30
CA GLY A 236 15.69 -2.36 14.29
C GLY A 236 16.28 -3.76 14.59
N ARG A 237 16.16 -4.67 13.63
CA ARG A 237 16.72 -6.04 13.74
C ARG A 237 18.19 -6.09 13.34
N THR A 238 18.91 -7.06 13.90
CA THR A 238 20.30 -7.33 13.56
C THR A 238 20.49 -8.74 13.01
N ILE A 239 21.24 -8.88 11.92
CA ILE A 239 21.62 -10.19 11.36
C ILE A 239 23.13 -10.35 11.42
N ARG A 240 23.57 -11.49 11.97
CA ARG A 240 24.98 -11.88 12.04
C ARG A 240 25.30 -12.84 10.89
N VAL A 241 26.34 -12.54 10.13
CA VAL A 241 26.84 -13.36 9.02
C VAL A 241 28.26 -13.79 9.35
N GLU A 242 28.45 -15.08 9.61
CA GLU A 242 29.79 -15.66 9.78
C GLU A 242 30.42 -15.95 8.43
N LEU A 243 31.62 -15.43 8.22
CA LEU A 243 32.36 -15.51 6.96
C LEU A 243 33.75 -16.07 7.21
N GLU A 244 34.13 -17.04 6.41
CA GLU A 244 35.49 -17.56 6.35
C GLU A 244 36.19 -16.92 5.14
N VAL A 245 37.19 -16.08 5.40
CA VAL A 245 37.96 -15.35 4.39
C VAL A 245 39.30 -16.07 4.18
N GLU A 246 39.59 -16.45 2.93
CA GLU A 246 40.80 -17.23 2.59
C GLU A 246 42.06 -16.36 2.49
N ALA A 247 41.91 -15.08 2.12
CA ALA A 247 43.01 -14.16 1.92
C ALA A 247 42.60 -12.75 2.30
N ALA A 248 43.52 -12.01 2.94
CA ALA A 248 43.29 -10.63 3.33
C ALA A 248 42.96 -9.76 2.10
N GLY A 249 41.92 -8.93 2.22
CA GLY A 249 41.46 -8.11 1.12
C GLY A 249 40.14 -7.40 1.40
N GLU A 250 39.67 -6.69 0.39
CA GLU A 250 38.35 -6.09 0.39
C GLU A 250 37.30 -7.14 0.03
N VAL A 251 36.33 -7.31 0.93
CA VAL A 251 35.27 -8.30 0.85
C VAL A 251 33.93 -7.57 0.80
N THR A 252 33.13 -7.88 -0.21
CA THR A 252 31.76 -7.37 -0.33
C THR A 252 30.79 -8.52 -0.12
N THR A 253 29.96 -8.39 0.91
CA THR A 253 28.94 -9.37 1.27
C THR A 253 27.56 -8.79 0.95
N SER A 254 26.73 -9.55 0.24
CA SER A 254 25.31 -9.24 0.05
C SER A 254 24.46 -9.99 1.06
N LEU A 255 23.53 -9.30 1.68
CA LEU A 255 22.46 -9.88 2.49
C LEU A 255 21.13 -9.70 1.74
N ARG A 256 20.40 -10.79 1.56
CA ARG A 256 19.03 -10.79 1.05
C ARG A 256 18.08 -11.24 2.14
N TYR A 257 17.01 -10.48 2.31
CA TYR A 257 15.94 -10.78 3.27
C TYR A 257 14.58 -10.44 2.68
N GLN A 258 13.54 -11.05 3.23
CA GLN A 258 12.16 -10.77 2.89
C GLN A 258 11.55 -9.82 3.93
N VAL A 259 10.74 -8.88 3.46
CA VAL A 259 9.94 -7.98 4.30
C VAL A 259 8.46 -8.09 3.94
N GLU A 260 7.62 -8.16 4.96
CA GLU A 260 6.18 -8.03 4.82
C GLU A 260 5.75 -6.55 4.81
N GLY A 261 4.53 -6.28 4.35
CA GLY A 261 4.01 -4.91 4.27
C GLY A 261 4.49 -4.13 3.06
N ALA A 262 4.97 -4.82 2.03
CA ALA A 262 5.28 -4.26 0.73
C ALA A 262 4.58 -5.06 -0.36
N SER A 263 3.93 -4.39 -1.30
CA SER A 263 3.27 -5.02 -2.42
C SER A 263 3.23 -4.11 -3.64
N TRP A 264 2.87 -4.66 -4.79
CA TRP A 264 2.54 -3.86 -5.95
C TRP A 264 1.29 -4.38 -6.66
N THR A 265 0.60 -3.48 -7.36
CA THR A 265 -0.56 -3.80 -8.19
C THR A 265 -0.42 -3.23 -9.59
N PRO A 266 -0.83 -3.95 -10.64
CA PRO A 266 -0.81 -3.42 -12.00
C PRO A 266 -1.91 -2.36 -12.20
N ALA A 267 -1.54 -1.27 -12.86
CA ALA A 267 -2.45 -0.22 -13.28
C ALA A 267 -2.17 0.19 -14.72
N TYR A 268 -3.18 0.69 -15.43
CA TYR A 268 -3.07 0.98 -16.85
C TYR A 268 -3.67 2.33 -17.21
N ASP A 269 -3.06 3.02 -18.17
CA ASP A 269 -3.69 4.12 -18.88
C ASP A 269 -3.91 3.69 -20.34
N ALA A 270 -5.15 3.72 -20.80
CA ALA A 270 -5.52 3.39 -22.16
C ALA A 270 -6.01 4.64 -22.89
N ARG A 271 -5.33 5.03 -23.96
CA ARG A 271 -5.66 6.21 -24.76
C ARG A 271 -6.07 5.79 -26.17
N LEU A 272 -7.21 6.28 -26.62
CA LEU A 272 -7.72 6.04 -27.96
C LEU A 272 -7.60 7.31 -28.81
N GLU A 273 -6.89 7.20 -29.93
CA GLU A 273 -6.77 8.25 -30.94
C GLU A 273 -7.11 7.67 -32.32
N GLY A 274 -8.32 7.97 -32.81
CA GLY A 274 -8.84 7.34 -34.02
C GLY A 274 -8.97 5.82 -33.86
N SER A 275 -8.12 5.06 -34.54
CA SER A 275 -8.04 3.59 -34.46
C SER A 275 -6.75 3.08 -33.78
N GLU A 276 -5.96 3.98 -33.18
CA GLU A 276 -4.79 3.60 -32.39
C GLU A 276 -5.14 3.59 -30.91
N LEU A 277 -4.88 2.46 -30.26
CA LEU A 277 -4.99 2.27 -28.82
C LEU A 277 -3.57 2.24 -28.23
N SER A 278 -3.20 3.30 -27.50
CA SER A 278 -2.00 3.32 -26.68
C SER A 278 -2.32 2.79 -25.28
N LEU A 279 -1.63 1.74 -24.85
CA LEU A 279 -1.76 1.15 -23.53
C LEU A 279 -0.44 1.35 -22.77
N GLU A 280 -0.48 2.18 -21.74
CA GLU A 280 0.61 2.38 -20.80
C GLU A 280 0.37 1.54 -19.55
N GLN A 281 1.37 0.75 -19.17
CA GLN A 281 1.35 -0.12 -18.00
C GLN A 281 2.21 0.48 -16.90
N TYR A 282 1.67 0.43 -15.69
CA TYR A 282 2.29 0.89 -14.47
C TYR A 282 2.24 -0.20 -13.40
N GLY A 283 3.23 -0.20 -12.53
CA GLY A 283 3.16 -0.89 -11.24
C GLY A 283 2.98 0.13 -10.14
N VAL A 284 1.88 0.03 -9.41
CA VAL A 284 1.62 0.85 -8.22
C VAL A 284 2.22 0.12 -7.04
N VAL A 285 3.39 0.57 -6.59
CA VAL A 285 4.08 0.06 -5.41
C VAL A 285 3.51 0.73 -4.18
N HIS A 286 3.22 -0.06 -3.16
CA HIS A 286 2.79 0.38 -1.85
C HIS A 286 3.61 -0.37 -0.82
N GLN A 287 4.23 0.36 0.11
CA GLN A 287 4.97 -0.27 1.19
C GLN A 287 4.77 0.51 2.49
N HIS A 288 4.83 -0.20 3.61
CA HIS A 288 4.78 0.35 4.98
C HIS A 288 5.77 -0.42 5.88
N THR A 289 6.89 -0.85 5.31
CA THR A 289 7.87 -1.72 5.97
C THR A 289 8.62 -1.02 7.10
N GLY A 290 8.51 0.31 7.19
CA GLY A 290 9.27 1.15 8.12
C GLY A 290 10.69 1.45 7.64
N GLU A 291 11.07 1.03 6.43
CA GLU A 291 12.35 1.33 5.80
C GLU A 291 12.11 2.10 4.49
N ASP A 292 12.79 3.24 4.36
CA ASP A 292 12.85 3.97 3.10
C ASP A 292 13.81 3.26 2.14
N TRP A 293 13.32 2.93 0.94
CA TRP A 293 14.17 2.37 -0.11
C TRP A 293 14.85 3.49 -0.86
N VAL A 294 15.93 4.03 -0.33
CA VAL A 294 16.67 5.15 -0.93
C VAL A 294 17.65 4.66 -2.01
N ASP A 295 17.57 5.25 -3.22
CA ASP A 295 18.46 4.98 -4.36
C ASP A 295 18.62 3.48 -4.72
N ALA A 296 17.52 2.72 -4.68
CA ALA A 296 17.51 1.29 -4.98
C ALA A 296 17.17 1.00 -6.44
N GLU A 297 17.73 -0.08 -7.00
CA GLU A 297 17.19 -0.69 -8.21
C GLU A 297 15.87 -1.39 -7.87
N ILE A 298 14.78 -1.04 -8.57
CA ILE A 298 13.45 -1.59 -8.31
C ILE A 298 13.07 -2.59 -9.40
N GLU A 299 12.71 -3.80 -8.98
CA GLU A 299 12.15 -4.84 -9.84
C GLU A 299 10.72 -5.18 -9.37
N LEU A 300 9.78 -5.33 -10.29
CA LEU A 300 8.42 -5.79 -9.99
C LEU A 300 8.24 -7.22 -10.49
N SER A 301 7.89 -8.13 -9.59
CA SER A 301 7.76 -9.56 -9.88
C SER A 301 6.30 -10.00 -9.82
N THR A 302 5.88 -10.78 -10.83
CA THR A 302 4.55 -11.41 -10.86
C THR A 302 4.50 -12.76 -10.15
N ALA A 303 5.60 -13.21 -9.55
CA ALA A 303 5.64 -14.50 -8.86
C ALA A 303 4.76 -14.47 -7.61
N ALA A 304 3.95 -15.52 -7.42
CA ALA A 304 3.38 -15.84 -6.11
C ALA A 304 4.38 -16.74 -5.37
N VAL A 305 5.22 -16.16 -4.51
CA VAL A 305 6.23 -16.93 -3.73
C VAL A 305 5.56 -17.75 -2.63
N SER A 306 4.40 -17.30 -2.13
CA SER A 306 3.65 -17.87 -1.02
C SER A 306 2.89 -19.18 -1.33
N ARG A 307 3.28 -19.94 -2.36
CA ARG A 307 2.71 -21.28 -2.58
C ARG A 307 3.45 -22.30 -1.72
N PRO A 308 2.76 -23.05 -0.84
CA PRO A 308 3.40 -24.15 -0.11
C PRO A 308 4.01 -25.12 -1.12
N GLY A 309 5.33 -25.35 -1.01
CA GLY A 309 6.06 -26.26 -1.89
C GLY A 309 5.75 -27.74 -1.64
N ALA A 310 5.05 -28.05 -0.53
CA ALA A 310 4.57 -29.39 -0.25
C ALA A 310 3.40 -29.73 -1.16
N LEU A 311 3.49 -30.88 -1.83
CA LEU A 311 2.36 -31.46 -2.56
C LEU A 311 1.22 -31.67 -1.55
N PRO A 312 0.03 -31.06 -1.75
CA PRO A 312 -1.10 -31.33 -0.87
C PRO A 312 -1.44 -32.82 -0.93
N GLU A 313 -1.49 -33.46 0.23
CA GLU A 313 -1.87 -34.86 0.32
C GLU A 313 -3.39 -34.97 0.12
N LEU A 314 -3.81 -35.86 -0.77
CA LEU A 314 -5.22 -36.18 -0.97
C LEU A 314 -5.73 -36.94 0.27
N GLU A 315 -6.61 -36.31 1.04
CA GLU A 315 -7.37 -37.05 2.04
C GLU A 315 -8.26 -38.10 1.34
N PRO A 316 -8.30 -39.35 1.83
CA PRO A 316 -9.18 -40.37 1.27
C PRO A 316 -10.64 -39.88 1.28
N TRP A 317 -11.27 -39.83 0.11
CA TRP A 317 -12.69 -39.49 0.02
C TRP A 317 -13.54 -40.68 0.51
N VAL A 318 -13.87 -40.69 1.81
CA VAL A 318 -14.70 -41.71 2.42
C VAL A 318 -16.19 -41.35 2.26
N LEU A 319 -16.87 -42.03 1.34
CA LEU A 319 -18.34 -42.00 1.25
C LEU A 319 -18.94 -42.99 2.28
N GLY A 320 -19.09 -42.52 3.52
CA GLY A 320 -19.77 -43.26 4.60
C GLY A 320 -21.09 -42.59 4.99
N ARG A 321 -22.17 -43.37 5.12
CA ARG A 321 -23.46 -42.89 5.66
C ARG A 321 -23.20 -42.21 7.00
N SER A 322 -23.66 -40.95 7.11
CA SER A 322 -23.84 -40.18 8.35
C SER A 322 -23.96 -41.07 9.58
N GLY A 323 -22.88 -41.15 10.35
CA GLY A 323 -22.82 -41.79 11.64
C GLY A 323 -22.27 -40.80 12.65
N GLY A 324 -23.15 -39.96 13.19
CA GLY A 324 -23.02 -39.38 14.52
C GLY A 324 -21.86 -38.42 14.77
N ASN A 325 -22.21 -37.14 14.87
CA ASN A 325 -21.47 -36.20 15.68
C ASN A 325 -21.32 -36.73 17.13
N SER A 326 -20.09 -37.00 17.54
CA SER A 326 -19.66 -37.11 18.94
C SER A 326 -18.13 -37.08 18.92
N GLY A 327 -17.40 -36.20 19.59
CA GLY A 327 -17.70 -35.17 20.55
C GLY A 327 -16.33 -34.66 21.01
N ILE A 328 -16.30 -33.41 21.43
CA ILE A 328 -15.17 -32.76 22.07
C ILE A 328 -14.81 -33.55 23.36
N TYR A 329 -13.53 -33.51 23.76
CA TYR A 329 -12.85 -34.14 24.92
C TYR A 329 -12.17 -35.49 24.67
N GLU A 330 -10.85 -35.47 24.47
CA GLU A 330 -9.90 -36.04 25.45
C GLU A 330 -8.46 -35.61 25.04
N GLN A 331 -8.01 -34.48 25.57
CA GLN A 331 -6.58 -34.26 25.78
C GLN A 331 -6.17 -35.13 26.99
N VAL A 332 -4.90 -35.55 26.99
CA VAL A 332 -4.13 -36.18 28.09
C VAL A 332 -4.11 -37.71 28.11
N ALA A 333 -3.10 -38.29 27.45
CA ALA A 333 -2.20 -39.33 28.00
C ALA A 333 -1.11 -39.61 26.96
N ALA A 334 0.05 -38.96 27.01
CA ALA A 334 1.16 -39.40 27.85
C ALA A 334 1.54 -40.87 27.64
N GLY A 335 2.66 -41.06 26.92
CA GLY A 335 3.67 -42.03 27.31
C GLY A 335 3.62 -43.40 26.64
N THR A 336 4.81 -43.83 26.21
CA THR A 336 5.24 -45.22 25.93
C THR A 336 4.60 -45.83 24.68
N GLY A 337 5.30 -46.46 23.76
CA GLY A 337 6.66 -46.93 23.70
C GLY A 337 6.69 -48.02 22.62
N ALA A 338 7.80 -48.08 21.89
CA ALA A 338 8.43 -49.32 21.42
C ALA A 338 7.58 -50.37 20.66
N LEU A 339 8.05 -50.63 19.42
CA LEU A 339 8.20 -51.99 18.83
C LEU A 339 6.85 -52.64 18.43
N THR A 340 6.67 -53.38 17.34
CA THR A 340 7.53 -54.17 16.46
C THR A 340 6.61 -54.79 15.40
N ALA A 341 7.25 -55.35 14.36
CA ALA A 341 6.77 -56.48 13.57
C ALA A 341 5.88 -56.20 12.34
N ALA A 342 6.56 -56.24 11.20
CA ALA A 342 6.10 -56.83 9.94
C ALA A 342 5.57 -58.29 10.15
N PRO A 343 4.88 -58.97 9.21
CA PRO A 343 5.31 -59.06 7.80
C PRO A 343 4.19 -59.22 6.74
N ALA A 344 4.62 -59.20 5.47
CA ALA A 344 4.26 -60.09 4.35
C ALA A 344 2.76 -60.38 4.10
N SER A 345 2.24 -60.44 2.88
CA SER A 345 2.77 -60.53 1.53
C SER A 345 1.52 -60.57 0.62
N TRP A 346 1.60 -60.07 -0.61
CA TRP A 346 1.14 -60.79 -1.81
C TRP A 346 1.28 -59.91 -3.06
N SER A 347 2.26 -60.30 -3.87
CA SER A 347 2.20 -60.45 -5.34
C SER A 347 1.20 -59.60 -6.13
N ASP A 348 1.77 -58.67 -6.89
CA ASP A 348 1.40 -58.36 -8.28
C ASP A 348 1.38 -59.64 -9.14
N PRO A 349 0.47 -59.77 -10.13
CA PRO A 349 0.91 -59.48 -11.49
C PRO A 349 -0.18 -58.85 -12.38
N GLY A 350 0.22 -57.89 -13.23
CA GLY A 350 -0.21 -57.93 -14.64
C GLY A 350 -0.46 -56.60 -15.35
N ALA A 351 0.61 -56.09 -15.96
CA ALA A 351 0.74 -55.35 -17.21
C ALA A 351 -0.51 -55.16 -18.12
N GLY A 352 -0.66 -53.94 -18.62
CA GLY A 352 -1.43 -53.61 -19.83
C GLY A 352 -1.02 -52.25 -20.40
N ALA A 353 -0.25 -52.26 -21.48
CA ALA A 353 0.27 -51.09 -22.20
C ALA A 353 -0.79 -50.43 -23.11
N GLY A 354 -0.58 -49.15 -23.45
CA GLY A 354 -1.29 -48.49 -24.55
C GLY A 354 -0.91 -47.01 -24.73
N ALA A 355 0.07 -46.76 -25.60
CA ALA A 355 0.45 -45.42 -26.08
C ALA A 355 -0.45 -44.97 -27.26
N GLY A 356 -0.59 -43.66 -27.45
CA GLY A 356 -1.19 -43.07 -28.65
C GLY A 356 -1.12 -41.54 -28.67
N ALA A 357 -0.11 -41.01 -29.36
CA ALA A 357 0.06 -39.59 -29.68
C ALA A 357 -0.67 -39.24 -31.00
N GLY A 358 -1.14 -37.99 -31.12
CA GLY A 358 -1.66 -37.43 -32.36
C GLY A 358 -1.58 -35.91 -32.36
N ALA A 359 -0.62 -35.37 -33.13
CA ALA A 359 -0.45 -33.95 -33.43
C ALA A 359 -1.22 -33.57 -34.70
N GLY A 360 -1.74 -32.33 -34.75
CA GLY A 360 -2.33 -31.73 -35.95
C GLY A 360 -2.07 -30.23 -35.97
N ALA A 361 -1.18 -29.80 -36.87
CA ALA A 361 -0.86 -28.40 -37.16
C ALA A 361 -1.79 -27.86 -38.27
N GLY A 362 -2.16 -26.59 -38.16
CA GLY A 362 -2.81 -25.82 -39.22
C GLY A 362 -2.29 -24.38 -39.21
N ALA A 363 -1.54 -24.02 -40.26
CA ALA A 363 -0.97 -22.70 -40.49
C ALA A 363 -1.91 -21.83 -41.34
N GLY A 364 -1.96 -20.53 -41.03
CA GLY A 364 -2.55 -19.50 -41.87
C GLY A 364 -1.82 -18.17 -41.67
N ALA A 365 -1.08 -17.73 -42.71
CA ALA A 365 -0.50 -16.39 -42.86
C ALA A 365 -1.61 -15.38 -43.20
N GLY A 366 -1.55 -14.08 -42.94
CA GLY A 366 -0.55 -13.22 -42.31
C GLY A 366 -1.01 -11.75 -42.45
N ALA A 367 -0.34 -10.83 -41.77
CA ALA A 367 -0.13 -9.42 -42.19
C ALA A 367 0.65 -8.73 -41.06
N GLY A 368 1.89 -8.33 -41.34
CA GLY A 368 2.73 -7.61 -40.39
C GLY A 368 2.28 -6.16 -40.24
N VAL A 369 2.34 -5.68 -38.99
CA VAL A 369 2.44 -4.25 -38.65
C VAL A 369 3.49 -4.14 -37.55
N GLY A 370 4.37 -3.14 -37.71
CA GLY A 370 5.70 -3.08 -37.10
C GLY A 370 5.73 -2.99 -35.58
N VAL A 371 6.72 -3.68 -35.02
CA VAL A 371 7.21 -3.45 -33.65
C VAL A 371 8.07 -2.19 -33.68
N LEU A 372 7.67 -1.16 -32.96
CA LEU A 372 8.52 0.00 -32.68
C LEU A 372 8.55 0.26 -31.18
N GLU A 373 9.77 0.06 -30.65
CA GLU A 373 10.33 0.46 -29.36
C GLU A 373 9.51 0.19 -28.09
N SER A 374 9.71 -1.01 -27.50
CA SER A 374 9.51 -1.24 -26.08
C SER A 374 10.85 -1.10 -25.35
N SER A 375 11.05 -0.05 -24.56
CA SER A 375 12.18 0.06 -23.63
C SER A 375 11.94 -0.76 -22.36
N LEU A 376 11.62 -2.03 -22.53
CA LEU A 376 11.16 -2.91 -21.46
C LEU A 376 12.29 -3.88 -21.12
N VAL A 377 12.92 -3.69 -19.96
CA VAL A 377 13.86 -4.67 -19.38
C VAL A 377 13.02 -5.62 -18.54
N ALA A 378 12.38 -6.60 -19.19
CA ALA A 378 11.77 -7.71 -18.47
C ALA A 378 12.47 -9.01 -18.80
N ASP A 379 12.72 -9.78 -17.76
CA ASP A 379 13.33 -11.09 -17.84
C ASP A 379 12.35 -12.15 -17.29
N VAL A 380 12.29 -13.30 -17.95
CA VAL A 380 11.49 -14.44 -17.49
C VAL A 380 12.42 -15.36 -16.72
N ARG A 381 12.27 -15.39 -15.39
CA ARG A 381 13.02 -16.34 -14.57
C ARG A 381 12.30 -17.68 -14.55
N GLY A 382 13.07 -18.78 -14.48
CA GLY A 382 12.68 -20.17 -14.81
C GLY A 382 11.44 -20.80 -14.13
N SER A 383 10.69 -20.06 -13.32
CA SER A 383 9.38 -20.43 -12.76
C SER A 383 8.18 -19.92 -13.59
N GLY A 384 8.40 -19.18 -14.69
CA GLY A 384 7.34 -18.57 -15.50
C GLY A 384 6.82 -17.23 -14.94
N ALA A 385 7.40 -16.76 -13.83
CA ALA A 385 7.20 -15.42 -13.34
C ALA A 385 7.97 -14.40 -14.19
N VAL A 386 7.33 -13.25 -14.41
CA VAL A 386 7.92 -12.13 -15.15
C VAL A 386 8.45 -11.13 -14.12
N VAL A 387 9.70 -10.70 -14.32
CA VAL A 387 10.32 -9.65 -13.52
C VAL A 387 10.48 -8.43 -14.41
N PHE A 388 9.82 -7.32 -14.04
CA PHE A 388 9.92 -6.03 -14.71
C PHE A 388 10.97 -5.17 -14.02
N GLY A 389 12.09 -4.89 -14.68
CA GLY A 389 13.09 -3.93 -14.20
C GLY A 389 12.61 -2.50 -14.44
N ILE A 390 12.53 -1.71 -13.38
CA ILE A 390 12.21 -0.29 -13.48
C ILE A 390 13.49 0.47 -13.82
N SER A 391 13.42 1.31 -14.85
CA SER A 391 14.60 2.03 -15.35
C SER A 391 15.08 3.08 -14.34
N GLY A 392 16.35 2.96 -13.96
CA GLY A 392 17.04 3.85 -13.02
C GLY A 392 16.82 3.49 -11.57
N ARG A 393 17.73 3.95 -10.69
CA ARG A 393 17.56 3.84 -9.24
C ARG A 393 16.46 4.81 -8.76
N ARG A 394 15.71 4.41 -7.74
CA ARG A 394 14.54 5.14 -7.23
C ARG A 394 14.55 5.17 -5.71
N THR A 395 13.93 6.23 -5.19
CA THR A 395 13.58 6.32 -3.77
C THR A 395 12.08 6.06 -3.59
N ILE A 396 11.75 5.07 -2.75
CA ILE A 396 10.36 4.73 -2.36
C ILE A 396 10.25 4.92 -0.84
N ALA A 397 9.35 5.79 -0.40
CA ALA A 397 9.20 6.13 1.00
C ALA A 397 8.48 5.04 1.80
N GLY A 398 8.92 4.90 3.05
CA GLY A 398 8.53 4.05 4.18
C GLY A 398 7.07 4.14 4.65
N ASP A 399 6.30 5.07 4.10
CA ASP A 399 5.19 5.77 4.78
C ASP A 399 3.78 5.28 4.41
N GLY A 400 3.65 4.26 3.58
CA GLY A 400 2.35 3.81 3.05
C GLY A 400 1.88 4.59 1.82
N SER A 401 2.68 5.51 1.26
CA SER A 401 2.32 6.19 0.02
C SER A 401 2.31 5.24 -1.18
N HIS A 402 1.43 5.52 -2.13
CA HIS A 402 1.34 4.75 -3.38
C HIS A 402 2.24 5.40 -4.44
N GLN A 403 3.24 4.67 -4.92
CA GLN A 403 4.13 5.14 -5.97
C GLN A 403 3.86 4.43 -7.29
N ARG A 404 3.46 5.21 -8.30
CA ARG A 404 3.17 4.69 -9.64
C ARG A 404 4.44 4.67 -10.49
N LEU A 405 4.93 3.48 -10.83
CA LEU A 405 6.15 3.28 -11.62
C LEU A 405 5.82 2.84 -13.05
N PRO A 406 6.39 3.47 -14.09
CA PRO A 406 6.16 3.05 -15.47
C PRO A 406 6.85 1.71 -15.76
N VAL A 407 6.12 0.79 -16.39
CA VAL A 407 6.58 -0.56 -16.73
C VAL A 407 6.73 -0.72 -18.24
N ALA A 408 5.66 -0.40 -18.99
CA ALA A 408 5.60 -0.67 -20.43
C ALA A 408 4.71 0.33 -21.15
N THR A 409 4.96 0.52 -22.44
CA THR A 409 4.02 1.19 -23.34
C THR A 409 3.84 0.33 -24.58
N GLN A 410 2.60 0.18 -25.03
CA GLN A 410 2.25 -0.60 -26.21
C GLN A 410 1.29 0.20 -27.07
N ARG A 411 1.42 0.09 -28.39
CA ARG A 411 0.49 0.68 -29.36
C ARG A 411 -0.15 -0.42 -30.18
N LEU A 412 -1.47 -0.47 -30.14
CA LEU A 412 -2.28 -1.52 -30.74
C LEU A 412 -3.21 -0.90 -31.78
N ALA A 413 -3.36 -1.55 -32.93
CA ALA A 413 -4.41 -1.21 -33.87
C ALA A 413 -5.75 -1.74 -33.33
N ALA A 414 -6.70 -0.84 -33.07
CA ALA A 414 -8.00 -1.15 -32.50
C ALA A 414 -9.13 -0.94 -33.51
N VAL A 415 -10.11 -1.85 -33.47
CA VAL A 415 -11.41 -1.65 -34.10
C VAL A 415 -12.29 -0.95 -33.08
N VAL A 416 -12.74 0.26 -33.42
CA VAL A 416 -13.67 1.03 -32.60
C VAL A 416 -15.09 0.70 -33.03
N SER A 417 -15.95 0.38 -32.07
CA SER A 417 -17.38 0.14 -32.27
C SER A 417 -18.19 0.87 -31.20
N LEU A 418 -19.45 1.14 -31.49
CA LEU A 418 -20.39 1.67 -30.51
C LEU A 418 -21.33 0.58 -30.04
N ALA A 419 -21.51 0.49 -28.71
CA ALA A 419 -22.38 -0.49 -28.11
C ALA A 419 -23.24 0.10 -27.00
N THR A 420 -24.45 -0.41 -26.83
CA THR A 420 -25.36 0.00 -25.75
C THR A 420 -26.06 -1.20 -25.11
N VAL A 421 -26.27 -1.10 -23.80
CA VAL A 421 -27.03 -2.07 -23.00
C VAL A 421 -28.14 -1.30 -22.28
N PRO A 422 -29.24 -0.94 -22.98
CA PRO A 422 -30.19 0.08 -22.51
C PRO A 422 -30.90 -0.27 -21.20
N ARG A 423 -31.00 -1.57 -20.86
CA ARG A 423 -31.52 -2.05 -19.57
C ARG A 423 -30.62 -1.71 -18.39
N ARG A 424 -29.29 -1.64 -18.60
CA ARG A 424 -28.31 -1.33 -17.55
C ARG A 424 -28.02 0.17 -17.48
N ALA A 425 -27.77 0.77 -18.64
CA ALA A 425 -27.55 2.20 -18.78
C ALA A 425 -28.09 2.64 -20.15
N PRO A 426 -28.97 3.65 -20.23
CA PRO A 426 -29.46 4.21 -21.49
C PRO A 426 -28.42 5.14 -22.12
N GLU A 427 -27.19 4.63 -22.26
CA GLU A 427 -26.05 5.32 -22.85
C GLU A 427 -25.44 4.45 -23.95
N ILE A 428 -24.81 5.08 -24.93
CA ILE A 428 -24.07 4.42 -26.00
C ILE A 428 -22.60 4.62 -25.72
N HIS A 429 -21.89 3.53 -25.48
CA HIS A 429 -20.49 3.56 -25.12
C HIS A 429 -19.62 3.26 -26.32
N ARG A 430 -18.49 3.95 -26.38
CA ARG A 430 -17.42 3.63 -27.32
C ARG A 430 -16.64 2.42 -26.80
N ARG A 431 -16.48 1.41 -27.63
CA ARG A 431 -15.70 0.21 -27.34
C ARG A 431 -14.53 0.12 -28.32
N ALA A 432 -13.32 -0.11 -27.83
CA ALA A 432 -12.18 -0.42 -28.67
C ALA A 432 -11.76 -1.86 -28.44
N THR A 433 -11.58 -2.59 -29.53
CA THR A 433 -11.20 -4.00 -29.51
C THR A 433 -9.93 -4.19 -30.32
N ALA A 434 -8.88 -4.75 -29.70
CA ALA A 434 -7.58 -4.94 -30.33
C ALA A 434 -7.04 -6.35 -30.05
N SER A 435 -6.28 -6.92 -30.99
CA SER A 435 -5.51 -8.13 -30.71
C SER A 435 -4.27 -7.76 -29.90
N TYR A 436 -4.11 -8.38 -28.73
CA TYR A 436 -2.99 -8.16 -27.85
C TYR A 436 -1.80 -9.02 -28.29
N ASN A 437 -0.69 -8.40 -28.66
CA ASN A 437 0.52 -9.08 -29.15
C ASN A 437 1.78 -8.71 -28.35
N GLY A 438 1.62 -8.30 -27.08
CA GLY A 438 2.73 -8.01 -26.19
C GLY A 438 3.59 -9.24 -25.86
N ALA A 439 4.80 -9.00 -25.34
CA ALA A 439 5.74 -10.07 -25.00
C ALA A 439 5.29 -10.93 -23.79
N PHE A 440 4.47 -10.36 -22.90
CA PHE A 440 4.00 -10.98 -21.67
C PHE A 440 2.49 -10.80 -21.51
N PRO A 441 1.78 -11.68 -20.77
CA PRO A 441 0.38 -11.47 -20.43
C PRO A 441 0.13 -10.15 -19.69
N LEU A 442 -0.96 -9.47 -20.01
CA LEU A 442 -1.49 -8.39 -19.17
C LEU A 442 -2.08 -9.00 -17.92
N MET A 443 -1.73 -8.45 -16.77
CA MET A 443 -2.31 -8.84 -15.50
C MET A 443 -3.62 -8.10 -15.24
N PRO A 444 -4.53 -8.70 -14.46
CA PRO A 444 -5.76 -8.02 -14.08
C PRO A 444 -5.45 -6.78 -13.25
N GLY A 445 -6.04 -5.64 -13.60
CA GLY A 445 -5.77 -4.36 -12.94
C GLY A 445 -6.68 -3.24 -13.40
N GLN A 446 -6.68 -2.13 -12.65
CA GLN A 446 -7.49 -0.97 -12.98
C GLN A 446 -6.94 -0.27 -14.24
N VAL A 447 -7.83 0.17 -15.12
CA VAL A 447 -7.49 0.97 -16.30
C VAL A 447 -8.21 2.31 -16.26
N SER A 448 -7.48 3.39 -16.47
CA SER A 448 -8.03 4.71 -16.76
C SER A 448 -8.11 4.88 -18.28
N THR A 449 -9.25 5.32 -18.80
CA THR A 449 -9.49 5.44 -20.24
C THR A 449 -9.56 6.89 -20.67
N PHE A 450 -8.93 7.19 -21.81
CA PHE A 450 -8.77 8.52 -22.36
C PHE A 450 -9.12 8.52 -23.85
N VAL A 451 -9.78 9.58 -24.33
CA VAL A 451 -10.00 9.84 -25.75
C VAL A 451 -9.25 11.13 -26.10
N GLY A 452 -8.20 11.03 -26.91
CA GLY A 452 -7.25 12.13 -27.07
C GLY A 452 -6.64 12.56 -25.72
N PRO A 453 -6.72 13.86 -25.33
CA PRO A 453 -6.23 14.32 -24.04
C PRO A 453 -7.23 14.14 -22.88
N ASP A 454 -8.49 13.83 -23.18
CA ASP A 454 -9.58 13.90 -22.21
C ASP A 454 -9.77 12.57 -21.48
N TYR A 455 -9.91 12.63 -20.15
CA TYR A 455 -10.26 11.48 -19.31
C TYR A 455 -11.76 11.18 -19.44
N VAL A 456 -12.10 9.97 -19.88
CA VAL A 456 -13.49 9.58 -20.17
C VAL A 456 -14.03 8.53 -19.20
N GLY A 457 -13.17 7.90 -18.39
CA GLY A 457 -13.62 6.99 -17.35
C GLY A 457 -12.55 6.02 -16.86
N SER A 458 -13.01 5.02 -16.12
CA SER A 458 -12.18 3.93 -15.63
C SER A 458 -12.89 2.60 -15.79
N GLY A 459 -12.10 1.53 -15.78
CA GLY A 459 -12.58 0.16 -15.84
C GLY A 459 -11.53 -0.79 -15.28
N ASN A 460 -11.67 -2.07 -15.62
CA ASN A 460 -10.70 -3.10 -15.26
C ASN A 460 -10.29 -3.87 -16.52
N ILE A 461 -9.00 -4.16 -16.61
CA ILE A 461 -8.45 -5.15 -17.54
C ILE A 461 -8.47 -6.50 -16.83
N ALA A 462 -8.94 -7.54 -17.50
CA ALA A 462 -8.79 -8.92 -17.06
C ALA A 462 -7.40 -9.46 -17.44
N SER A 463 -7.07 -10.69 -17.07
CA SER A 463 -5.87 -11.34 -17.61
C SER A 463 -6.02 -11.51 -19.12
N VAL A 464 -5.09 -10.97 -19.91
CA VAL A 464 -5.09 -11.11 -21.38
C VAL A 464 -3.73 -11.66 -21.82
N VAL A 465 -3.70 -12.85 -22.43
CA VAL A 465 -2.45 -13.44 -22.92
C VAL A 465 -2.14 -13.01 -24.36
N PRO A 466 -0.88 -13.06 -24.80
CA PRO A 466 -0.54 -12.75 -26.20
C PRO A 466 -1.33 -13.63 -27.18
N GLY A 467 -1.96 -12.98 -28.17
CA GLY A 467 -2.87 -13.58 -29.15
C GLY A 467 -4.36 -13.40 -28.82
N GLU A 468 -4.72 -13.07 -27.58
CA GLU A 468 -6.11 -12.81 -27.19
C GLU A 468 -6.57 -11.39 -27.58
N THR A 469 -7.88 -11.18 -27.46
CA THR A 469 -8.51 -9.90 -27.77
C THR A 469 -8.66 -9.07 -26.50
N LEU A 470 -8.07 -7.88 -26.50
CA LEU A 470 -8.30 -6.85 -25.49
C LEU A 470 -9.51 -6.00 -25.90
N SER A 471 -10.48 -5.88 -25.01
CA SER A 471 -11.69 -5.06 -25.22
C SER A 471 -11.84 -4.05 -24.09
N LEU A 472 -11.92 -2.77 -24.42
CA LEU A 472 -11.99 -1.66 -23.48
C LEU A 472 -13.13 -0.70 -23.84
N SER A 473 -13.74 -0.10 -22.81
CA SER A 473 -14.79 0.92 -22.96
C SER A 473 -14.23 2.31 -22.71
N PHE A 474 -14.54 3.26 -23.59
CA PHE A 474 -14.07 4.64 -23.60
C PHE A 474 -15.19 5.64 -23.27
N GLY A 475 -16.10 5.22 -22.38
CA GLY A 475 -17.19 6.08 -21.90
C GLY A 475 -18.31 6.30 -22.92
N PRO A 476 -19.33 7.07 -22.53
CA PRO A 476 -20.46 7.40 -23.38
C PRO A 476 -20.07 8.35 -24.52
N ASP A 477 -20.79 8.27 -25.64
CA ASP A 477 -20.67 9.17 -26.77
C ASP A 477 -21.93 10.04 -26.90
N ASP A 478 -21.78 11.34 -26.60
CA ASP A 478 -22.87 12.32 -26.60
C ASP A 478 -23.47 12.56 -28.00
N GLY A 479 -22.80 12.10 -29.07
CA GLY A 479 -23.32 12.15 -30.43
C GLY A 479 -24.52 11.24 -30.66
N PHE A 480 -24.82 10.33 -29.72
CA PHE A 480 -25.89 9.37 -29.85
C PHE A 480 -26.79 9.34 -28.63
N ARG A 481 -28.07 9.03 -28.83
CA ARG A 481 -29.07 8.94 -27.76
C ARG A 481 -29.78 7.61 -27.82
N VAL A 482 -29.96 6.95 -26.69
CA VAL A 482 -30.78 5.75 -26.59
C VAL A 482 -31.89 5.94 -25.56
N THR A 483 -33.06 5.41 -25.87
CA THR A 483 -34.19 5.34 -24.94
C THR A 483 -34.75 3.92 -24.92
N ARG A 484 -35.14 3.44 -23.74
CA ARG A 484 -35.83 2.16 -23.55
C ARG A 484 -37.14 2.43 -22.81
N GLN A 485 -38.27 2.13 -23.45
CA GLN A 485 -39.59 2.40 -22.90
C GLN A 485 -40.39 1.10 -22.81
N LEU A 486 -41.03 0.86 -21.66
CA LEU A 486 -42.01 -0.21 -21.51
C LEU A 486 -43.33 0.23 -22.16
N LEU A 487 -43.73 -0.44 -23.23
CA LEU A 487 -44.99 -0.19 -23.92
C LEU A 487 -46.15 -0.99 -23.34
N GLU A 488 -45.90 -2.23 -22.94
CA GLU A 488 -46.94 -3.16 -22.50
C GLU A 488 -46.45 -3.98 -21.32
N ARG A 489 -47.25 -4.01 -20.26
CA ARG A 489 -47.14 -4.96 -19.15
C ARG A 489 -48.52 -5.46 -18.80
N GLN A 490 -48.80 -6.71 -19.16
CA GLN A 490 -50.09 -7.34 -18.89
C GLN A 490 -49.85 -8.73 -18.29
N HIS A 491 -50.78 -9.17 -17.45
CA HIS A 491 -50.85 -10.56 -17.04
C HIS A 491 -52.25 -11.12 -17.24
N GLU A 492 -52.32 -12.37 -17.66
CA GLU A 492 -53.58 -13.08 -17.89
C GLU A 492 -53.50 -14.51 -17.36
N ARG A 493 -54.66 -15.11 -17.10
CA ARG A 493 -54.73 -16.51 -16.70
C ARG A 493 -54.45 -17.41 -17.91
N ALA A 494 -53.44 -18.26 -17.81
CA ALA A 494 -52.99 -19.16 -18.88
C ALA A 494 -53.28 -20.65 -18.55
N GLY A 495 -54.50 -20.94 -18.11
CA GLY A 495 -54.96 -22.28 -17.74
C GLY A 495 -55.15 -22.49 -16.22
N PRO A 496 -55.34 -23.75 -15.77
CA PRO A 496 -55.43 -24.08 -14.34
C PRO A 496 -54.08 -23.82 -13.64
N GLY A 497 -54.08 -22.91 -12.66
CA GLY A 497 -52.90 -22.66 -11.82
C GLY A 497 -51.69 -22.04 -12.54
N ARG A 498 -51.87 -21.40 -13.71
CA ARG A 498 -50.79 -20.72 -14.44
C ARG A 498 -51.17 -19.29 -14.82
N ILE A 499 -50.20 -18.40 -14.76
CA ILE A 499 -50.30 -17.00 -15.17
C ILE A 499 -49.32 -16.76 -16.32
N ARG A 500 -49.74 -15.98 -17.31
CA ARG A 500 -48.87 -15.49 -18.38
C ARG A 500 -48.66 -13.99 -18.22
N TYR A 501 -47.41 -13.58 -18.17
CA TYR A 501 -46.98 -12.19 -18.24
C TYR A 501 -46.54 -11.87 -19.66
N THR A 502 -47.00 -10.77 -20.22
CA THR A 502 -46.58 -10.25 -21.52
C THR A 502 -45.91 -8.90 -21.31
N LEU A 503 -44.70 -8.77 -21.84
CA LEU A 503 -43.89 -7.55 -21.79
C LEU A 503 -43.53 -7.12 -23.20
N ARG A 504 -43.65 -5.82 -23.46
CA ARG A 504 -43.19 -5.19 -24.71
C ARG A 504 -42.36 -3.97 -24.40
N PHE A 505 -41.16 -3.93 -24.93
CA PHE A 505 -40.24 -2.81 -24.84
C PHE A 505 -40.04 -2.21 -26.22
N ARG A 506 -40.00 -0.88 -26.29
CA ARG A 506 -39.56 -0.13 -27.46
C ARG A 506 -38.26 0.57 -27.12
N MET A 507 -37.26 0.32 -27.94
CA MET A 507 -35.95 0.93 -27.83
C MET A 507 -35.73 1.81 -29.05
N VAL A 508 -35.33 3.06 -28.85
CA VAL A 508 -35.05 4.02 -29.93
C VAL A 508 -33.62 4.50 -29.77
N VAL A 509 -32.84 4.34 -30.83
CA VAL A 509 -31.45 4.79 -30.92
C VAL A 509 -31.37 5.90 -31.96
N GLY A 510 -30.91 7.08 -31.57
CA GLY A 510 -30.74 8.25 -32.41
C GLY A 510 -29.27 8.57 -32.66
N ASN A 511 -28.94 8.89 -33.90
CA ASN A 511 -27.66 9.40 -34.34
C ASN A 511 -27.78 10.91 -34.58
N HIS A 512 -27.12 11.71 -33.73
CA HIS A 512 -27.09 13.17 -33.84
C HIS A 512 -25.79 13.71 -34.45
N THR A 513 -24.96 12.81 -34.99
CA THR A 513 -23.72 13.15 -35.69
C THR A 513 -23.96 13.43 -37.18
N ASP A 514 -22.89 13.81 -37.89
CA ASP A 514 -22.86 14.10 -39.32
C ASP A 514 -22.42 12.91 -40.19
N HIS A 515 -22.26 11.72 -39.60
CA HIS A 515 -21.84 10.50 -40.30
C HIS A 515 -22.75 9.32 -39.98
N ASP A 516 -22.80 8.37 -40.91
CA ASP A 516 -23.52 7.11 -40.72
C ASP A 516 -22.74 6.21 -39.77
N GLU A 517 -23.44 5.54 -38.84
CA GLU A 517 -22.80 4.68 -37.85
C GLU A 517 -23.58 3.38 -37.66
N ARG A 518 -22.90 2.33 -37.21
CA ARG A 518 -23.49 1.05 -36.85
C ARG A 518 -23.33 0.79 -35.36
N ILE A 519 -24.47 0.71 -34.66
CA ILE A 519 -24.50 0.54 -33.21
C ILE A 519 -24.93 -0.89 -32.88
N GLU A 520 -24.14 -1.55 -32.04
CA GLU A 520 -24.49 -2.83 -31.43
C GLU A 520 -25.36 -2.58 -30.20
N MET A 521 -26.59 -3.08 -30.20
CA MET A 521 -27.47 -2.99 -29.03
C MET A 521 -27.69 -4.38 -28.46
N VAL A 522 -27.55 -4.52 -27.14
CA VAL A 522 -27.77 -5.78 -26.43
C VAL A 522 -28.84 -5.57 -25.36
N ASP A 523 -29.85 -6.45 -25.35
CA ASP A 523 -30.80 -6.62 -24.25
C ASP A 523 -30.87 -8.12 -23.91
N GLN A 524 -31.79 -8.55 -23.06
CA GLN A 524 -31.88 -9.93 -22.61
C GLN A 524 -33.31 -10.45 -22.56
N LEU A 525 -33.44 -11.75 -22.81
CA LEU A 525 -34.62 -12.56 -22.52
C LEU A 525 -34.39 -13.32 -21.20
N PRO A 526 -35.44 -13.56 -20.41
CA PRO A 526 -35.34 -14.46 -19.26
C PRO A 526 -35.01 -15.87 -19.72
N LEU A 527 -34.11 -16.55 -19.00
CA LEU A 527 -33.85 -17.98 -19.17
C LEU A 527 -34.74 -18.79 -18.22
N SER A 528 -35.11 -19.99 -18.67
CA SER A 528 -35.96 -20.90 -17.88
C SER A 528 -35.10 -22.02 -17.29
N GLU A 529 -34.67 -21.88 -16.04
CA GLU A 529 -33.85 -22.90 -15.36
C GLU A 529 -34.66 -24.14 -14.94
N GLU A 530 -35.95 -23.96 -14.63
CA GLU A 530 -36.86 -25.04 -14.27
C GLU A 530 -37.88 -25.28 -15.38
N GLY A 531 -38.18 -26.55 -15.71
CA GLY A 531 -39.23 -26.91 -16.69
C GLY A 531 -40.66 -26.47 -16.32
N ARG A 532 -40.83 -25.73 -15.22
CA ARG A 532 -42.10 -25.14 -14.77
C ARG A 532 -42.38 -23.78 -15.41
N VAL A 533 -41.36 -23.05 -15.86
CA VAL A 533 -41.49 -21.75 -16.53
C VAL A 533 -41.33 -21.94 -18.05
N SER A 534 -42.02 -21.13 -18.85
CA SER A 534 -41.89 -21.15 -20.31
C SER A 534 -41.84 -19.72 -20.82
N VAL A 535 -40.74 -19.39 -21.50
CA VAL A 535 -40.53 -18.10 -22.15
C VAL A 535 -40.82 -18.25 -23.64
N LYS A 536 -41.66 -17.38 -24.18
CA LYS A 536 -41.98 -17.32 -25.62
C LYS A 536 -41.72 -15.93 -26.14
N VAL A 537 -40.86 -15.85 -27.13
CA VAL A 537 -40.61 -14.62 -27.89
C VAL A 537 -41.83 -14.30 -28.76
N LEU A 538 -42.24 -13.03 -28.76
CA LEU A 538 -43.36 -12.52 -29.54
C LEU A 538 -42.89 -11.56 -30.66
N GLU A 539 -41.88 -10.73 -30.39
CA GLU A 539 -41.29 -9.77 -31.33
C GLU A 539 -39.81 -9.55 -31.00
N LEU A 540 -38.96 -9.45 -32.02
CA LEU A 540 -37.52 -9.20 -31.88
C LEU A 540 -37.02 -8.11 -32.82
N SER A 541 -37.80 -7.64 -33.80
CA SER A 541 -37.35 -6.65 -34.79
C SER A 541 -36.00 -7.00 -35.46
N GLY A 542 -35.75 -8.29 -35.69
CA GLY A 542 -34.52 -8.80 -36.31
C GLY A 542 -33.34 -9.01 -35.35
N GLY A 543 -33.54 -8.96 -34.04
CA GLY A 543 -32.51 -9.30 -33.05
C GLY A 543 -32.14 -10.78 -33.10
N VAL A 544 -30.86 -11.08 -32.88
CA VAL A 544 -30.33 -12.45 -32.80
C VAL A 544 -30.26 -12.85 -31.35
N VAL A 545 -30.89 -13.98 -31.00
CA VAL A 545 -30.90 -14.53 -29.64
C VAL A 545 -29.79 -15.56 -29.50
N ASP A 546 -29.02 -15.46 -28.43
CA ASP A 546 -28.18 -16.54 -27.94
C ASP A 546 -28.99 -17.36 -26.90
N ASP A 547 -29.36 -18.58 -27.26
CA ASP A 547 -30.21 -19.45 -26.43
C ASP A 547 -29.53 -19.88 -25.12
N GLU A 548 -28.20 -19.88 -25.05
CA GLU A 548 -27.46 -20.26 -23.83
C GLU A 548 -27.41 -19.13 -22.80
N SER A 549 -27.15 -17.90 -23.26
CA SER A 549 -27.04 -16.72 -22.38
C SER A 549 -28.34 -15.92 -22.23
N GLY A 550 -29.30 -16.13 -23.14
CA GLY A 550 -30.53 -15.34 -23.24
C GLY A 550 -30.32 -13.93 -23.78
N LEU A 551 -29.12 -13.59 -24.26
CA LEU A 551 -28.81 -12.26 -24.78
C LEU A 551 -29.43 -12.06 -26.17
N VAL A 552 -29.97 -10.88 -26.42
CA VAL A 552 -30.52 -10.47 -27.73
C VAL A 552 -29.67 -9.33 -28.28
N THR A 553 -29.06 -9.54 -29.44
CA THR A 553 -28.16 -8.58 -30.07
C THR A 553 -28.73 -8.04 -31.37
N TRP A 554 -28.72 -6.72 -31.54
CA TRP A 554 -29.06 -6.02 -32.77
C TRP A 554 -27.83 -5.29 -33.32
N SER A 555 -27.62 -5.39 -34.64
CA SER A 555 -26.69 -4.53 -35.36
C SER A 555 -27.48 -3.47 -36.13
N LEU A 556 -27.50 -2.25 -35.63
CA LEU A 556 -28.34 -1.17 -36.12
C LEU A 556 -27.49 -0.21 -36.98
N PRO A 557 -27.54 -0.27 -38.31
CA PRO A 557 -27.09 0.85 -39.13
C PRO A 557 -28.07 2.01 -38.95
N ILE A 558 -27.54 3.17 -38.55
CA ILE A 558 -28.27 4.41 -38.28
C ILE A 558 -27.58 5.56 -39.02
N PRO A 559 -28.18 6.05 -40.13
CA PRO A 559 -27.61 7.16 -40.87
C PRO A 559 -27.50 8.44 -40.05
N ALA A 560 -26.65 9.37 -40.50
CA ALA A 560 -26.47 10.69 -39.88
C ALA A 560 -27.82 11.41 -39.67
N GLY A 561 -28.05 11.92 -38.47
CA GLY A 561 -29.27 12.67 -38.11
C GLY A 561 -30.56 11.84 -38.04
N GLN A 562 -30.50 10.50 -38.12
CA GLN A 562 -31.67 9.62 -38.10
C GLN A 562 -31.80 8.85 -36.79
N GLU A 563 -33.00 8.30 -36.56
CA GLU A 563 -33.27 7.40 -35.44
C GLU A 563 -33.79 6.07 -35.95
N ARG A 564 -33.50 5.01 -35.19
CA ARG A 564 -34.00 3.66 -35.44
C ARG A 564 -34.67 3.11 -34.19
N ALA A 565 -35.90 2.64 -34.37
CA ALA A 565 -36.66 1.98 -33.31
C ALA A 565 -36.65 0.47 -33.53
N VAL A 566 -36.53 -0.28 -32.44
CA VAL A 566 -36.78 -1.72 -32.40
C VAL A 566 -37.68 -2.07 -31.22
N GLU A 567 -38.46 -3.13 -31.38
CA GLU A 567 -39.32 -3.68 -30.33
C GLU A 567 -38.83 -5.06 -29.92
N LEU A 568 -38.83 -5.29 -28.60
CA LEU A 568 -38.61 -6.58 -27.96
C LEU A 568 -39.89 -6.93 -27.20
N ALA A 569 -40.57 -7.99 -27.60
CA ALA A 569 -41.74 -8.49 -26.89
C ALA A 569 -41.60 -9.98 -26.60
N PHE A 570 -41.95 -10.38 -25.39
CA PHE A 570 -41.94 -11.78 -24.97
C PHE A 570 -43.02 -12.02 -23.90
N SER A 571 -43.35 -13.30 -23.73
CA SER A 571 -44.27 -13.75 -22.70
C SER A 571 -43.62 -14.81 -21.81
N ILE A 572 -43.85 -14.70 -20.51
CA ILE A 572 -43.42 -15.65 -19.49
C ILE A 572 -44.67 -16.35 -18.97
N THR A 573 -44.75 -17.67 -19.10
CA THR A 573 -45.83 -18.46 -18.50
C THR A 573 -45.29 -19.24 -17.32
N ALA A 574 -45.79 -18.96 -16.12
CA ALA A 574 -45.34 -19.56 -14.86
C ALA A 574 -46.53 -20.09 -14.02
N PRO A 575 -46.28 -20.97 -13.04
CA PRO A 575 -47.26 -21.34 -12.02
C PRO A 575 -47.78 -20.12 -11.22
N ALA A 576 -49.05 -20.12 -10.85
CA ALA A 576 -49.71 -18.97 -10.21
C ALA A 576 -49.19 -18.66 -8.79
N ASP A 577 -48.61 -19.66 -8.11
CA ASP A 577 -47.94 -19.54 -6.82
C ASP A 577 -46.61 -18.79 -6.89
N MET A 578 -45.98 -18.68 -8.06
CA MET A 578 -44.78 -17.86 -8.30
C MET A 578 -45.10 -16.39 -8.68
N GLY A 579 -46.38 -16.03 -8.86
CA GLY A 579 -46.75 -14.73 -9.42
C GLY A 579 -46.26 -13.51 -8.62
N TYR A 580 -46.20 -13.63 -7.29
CA TYR A 580 -45.72 -12.55 -6.41
C TYR A 580 -44.21 -12.28 -6.58
N ASP A 581 -43.41 -13.32 -6.75
CA ASP A 581 -41.95 -13.21 -6.94
C ASP A 581 -41.62 -12.63 -8.33
N LEU A 582 -42.35 -13.05 -9.36
CA LEU A 582 -42.24 -12.47 -10.71
C LEU A 582 -42.62 -10.99 -10.75
N ASP A 583 -43.69 -10.58 -10.05
CA ASP A 583 -44.08 -9.16 -9.98
C ASP A 583 -43.03 -8.30 -9.26
N GLN A 584 -42.34 -8.82 -8.24
CA GLN A 584 -41.21 -8.14 -7.59
C GLN A 584 -39.96 -8.08 -8.48
N GLU A 585 -39.57 -9.19 -9.11
CA GLU A 585 -38.44 -9.20 -10.05
C GLU A 585 -38.69 -8.27 -11.24
N LEU A 586 -39.94 -8.22 -11.73
CA LEU A 586 -40.37 -7.30 -12.76
C LEU A 586 -40.26 -5.84 -12.29
N MET A 587 -40.58 -5.52 -11.04
CA MET A 587 -40.39 -4.15 -10.51
C MET A 587 -38.92 -3.70 -10.52
N HIS A 588 -37.96 -4.61 -10.34
CA HIS A 588 -36.53 -4.29 -10.40
C HIS A 588 -35.97 -4.22 -11.84
N MET A 589 -36.78 -4.48 -12.87
CA MET A 589 -36.39 -4.43 -14.29
C MET A 589 -36.75 -3.12 -15.01
N PHE A 590 -37.32 -2.14 -14.31
CA PHE A 590 -37.79 -0.86 -14.88
C PHE A 590 -36.97 0.33 -14.45
#